data_AF-A0A7C4E682-F1
#
_entry.id   AF-A0A7C4E682-F1
#
_cell.length_a   1.000
_cell.length_b   1.000
_cell.length_c   1.000
_cell.angle_alpha   90.00
_cell.angle_beta   90.00
_cell.angle_gamma   90.00
#
_symmetry.space_group_name_H-M   'P 1'
#
loop_
_entity.id
_entity.type
_entity.pdbx_description
1 polymer ?
#
loop_
_entity_poly.entity_id
_entity_poly.type
_entity_poly.pdbx_seq_one_letter_code
_entity_poly.pdbx_strand_id
1 'polypeptide(L)' 'WPTIPQLYVKGQFVGGSDIMAEMFESGELQDLLKQAEVV' A
#
# COMPACT_ATOMS: atom_id res chain seq x y z
N TRP A 1 5.87 -3.91 11.41
CA TRP A 1 6.30 -2.50 11.27
C TRP A 1 6.05 -1.79 12.59
N PRO A 2 7.06 -1.19 13.24
CA PRO A 2 6.88 -0.59 14.57
C PRO A 2 6.35 0.85 14.53
N THR A 3 6.27 1.50 13.36
CA THR A 3 5.95 2.93 13.21
C THR A 3 4.66 3.18 12.42
N ILE A 4 4.10 4.39 12.51
CA ILE A 4 2.91 4.86 11.78
C ILE A 4 3.37 5.96 10.80
N PRO A 5 2.72 6.11 9.63
CA PRO A 5 1.53 5.38 9.15
C PRO A 5 1.82 3.99 8.57
N GLN A 6 0.81 3.11 8.61
CA GLN A 6 0.83 1.75 8.08
C GLN A 6 -0.34 1.55 7.12
N LEU A 7 -0.06 0.95 5.96
CA LEU A 7 -1.06 0.57 4.98
C LEU A 7 -1.51 -0.87 5.19
N TYR A 8 -2.82 -1.04 5.26
CA TYR A 8 -3.47 -2.34 5.23
C TYR A 8 -4.49 -2.37 4.10
N VAL A 9 -4.46 -3.44 3.30
CA VAL A 9 -5.40 -3.65 2.19
C VAL A 9 -6.04 -5.02 2.35
N LYS A 10 -7.38 -5.08 2.34
CA LYS A 10 -8.16 -6.30 2.64
C LYS A 10 -7.70 -7.01 3.93
N GLY A 11 -7.31 -6.25 4.96
CA GLY A 11 -6.84 -6.77 6.25
C GLY A 11 -5.40 -7.31 6.26
N GLN A 12 -4.67 -7.23 5.14
CA GLN A 12 -3.27 -7.62 5.05
C GLN A 12 -2.36 -6.41 5.17
N PHE A 13 -1.28 -6.54 5.94
CA PHE A 13 -0.26 -5.51 6.07
C PHE A 13 0.53 -5.38 4.77
N VAL A 14 0.59 -4.17 4.21
CA VAL A 14 1.32 -3.87 2.97
C VAL A 14 2.66 -3.21 3.27
N GLY A 15 2.69 -2.16 4.10
CA GLY A 15 3.92 -1.40 4.34
C GLY A 15 3.75 -0.12 5.14
N GLY A 16 4.86 0.59 5.36
CA GLY A 16 4.89 1.95 5.91
C GLY A 16 4.80 3.05 4.85
N SER A 17 5.02 4.31 5.25
CA SER A 17 4.94 5.48 4.36
C SER A 17 5.98 5.53 3.25
N ASP A 18 7.18 5.07 3.55
CA ASP A 18 8.32 4.89 2.63
C ASP A 18 7.97 3.90 1.53
N ILE A 19 7.47 2.71 1.89
CA ILE A 19 7.05 1.70 0.92
C ILE A 19 5.87 2.20 0.08
N MET A 20 4.89 2.88 0.69
CA MET A 20 3.78 3.45 -0.06
C MET A 20 4.23 4.45 -1.13
N ALA A 21 5.23 5.28 -0.82
CA ALA A 21 5.78 6.25 -1.77
C ALA A 21 6.47 5.54 -2.94
N GLU A 22 7.31 4.54 -2.66
CA GLU A 22 7.98 3.74 -3.70
C GLU A 22 6.98 3.00 -4.59
N MET A 23 5.98 2.33 -4.00
CA MET A 23 4.92 1.63 -4.74
C MET A 23 4.07 2.59 -5.58
N PHE A 24 3.88 3.82 -5.12
CA PHE A 24 3.17 4.84 -5.88
C PHE A 24 3.97 5.31 -7.09
N GLU A 25 5.28 5.51 -6.92
CA GLU A 25 6.20 5.89 -8.01
C GLU A 25 6.35 4.77 -9.05
N SER A 26 6.37 3.51 -8.62
CA SER A 26 6.44 2.34 -9.52
C SER A 26 5.11 2.01 -10.22
N GLY A 27 3.99 2.53 -9.73
CA GLY A 27 2.64 2.20 -10.19
C GLY A 27 2.03 0.95 -9.55
N GLU A 28 2.80 0.22 -8.74
CA GLU A 28 2.35 -1.01 -8.08
C GLU A 28 1.22 -0.76 -7.07
N LEU A 29 1.21 0.41 -6.42
CA LEU A 29 0.16 0.76 -5.47
C LEU A 29 -1.21 0.85 -6.15
N GLN A 30 -1.26 1.44 -7.35
CA GLN A 30 -2.47 1.61 -8.13
C GLN A 30 -3.01 0.25 -8.59
N ASP A 31 -2.12 -0.65 -9.02
CA ASP A 31 -2.50 -2.00 -9.42
C ASP A 31 -2.98 -2.84 -8.23
N LEU A 32 -2.31 -2.73 -7.08
CA LEU A 32 -2.73 -3.38 -5.84
C LEU A 32 -4.12 -2.91 -5.40
N LEU A 33 -4.40 -1.61 -5.47
CA LEU A 33 -5.69 -1.04 -5.09
C LEU A 33 -6.82 -1.43 -6.04
N LYS A 34 -6.56 -1.52 -7.36
CA LYS A 34 -7.52 -2.02 -8.35
C LYS A 34 -7.84 -3.50 -8.14
N GLN A 35 -6.83 -4.34 -7.89
CA GLN A 35 -7.02 -5.76 -7.56
C GLN A 35 -7.79 -5.94 -6.24
N ALA A 36 -7.60 -5.00 -5.32
CA ALA A 36 -8.36 -4.96 -4.08
C ALA A 36 -9.77 -4.37 -4.25
N GLU A 37 -10.18 -3.93 -5.45
CA GLU A 37 -11.51 -3.38 -5.74
C GLU A 37 -11.88 -2.20 -4.82
N VAL A 38 -10.87 -1.43 -4.38
CA VAL A 38 -11.07 -0.28 -3.48
C VAL A 38 -11.25 1.01 -4.27
N VAL A 39 -10.91 1.00 -5.57
CA VAL A 39 -10.93 2.16 -6.49
C VAL A 39 -11.25 1.70 -7.91
#